data_AF-A0A9D9WKB0-F1
#
_entry.id   AF-A0A9D9WKB0-F1
#
_cell.length_a   1.000
_cell.length_b   1.000
_cell.length_c   1.000
_cell.angle_alpha   90.00
_cell.angle_beta   90.00
_cell.angle_gamma   90.00
#
_symmetry.space_group_name_H-M   'P 1'
#
loop_
_entity.id
_entity.type
_entity.pdbx_description
1 polymer ?
#
loop_
_entity_poly.entity_id
_entity_poly.type
_entity_poly.pdbx_seq_one_letter_code
_entity_poly.pdbx_strand_id
1 'polypeptide(L)'
;MNNIPKVSLEDSLYVLQLARETALAQNRQTQAKRMTPLVEEMRGLVANPPQTTTPPSTGVMGQSDFKTLLNISQEKVGQQNQSTDSITSVLERNRLIGAMSEANMSDVDIARQFSMSREEVQLVLSFQKNR
;
A
#
# COMPACT_ATOMS: atom_id res chain seq x y z
N MET A 1 -10.52 6.42 18.83
CA MET A 1 -10.21 5.50 17.71
C MET A 1 -8.69 5.39 17.65
N ASN A 2 -8.13 4.28 18.10
CA ASN A 2 -6.68 4.05 18.04
C ASN A 2 -6.29 3.77 16.57
N ASN A 3 -5.89 4.82 15.86
CA ASN A 3 -5.26 4.70 14.55
C ASN A 3 -3.86 4.14 14.75
N ILE A 4 -3.74 2.82 14.93
CA ILE A 4 -2.45 2.13 14.84
C ILE A 4 -2.06 2.23 13.36
N PRO A 5 -0.98 2.97 13.01
CA PRO A 5 -0.52 3.04 11.65
C PRO A 5 -0.22 1.60 11.20
N LYS A 6 -0.82 1.17 10.10
CA LYS A 6 -0.51 -0.13 9.47
C LYS A 6 0.86 -0.02 8.82
N VAL A 7 1.91 0.05 9.63
CA VAL A 7 3.28 -0.12 9.15
C VAL A 7 3.38 -1.57 8.69
N SER A 8 3.72 -1.79 7.43
CA SER A 8 3.90 -3.14 6.90
C SER A 8 5.03 -3.82 7.68
N LEU A 9 4.82 -5.07 8.09
CA LEU A 9 5.83 -5.85 8.80
C LEU A 9 7.13 -5.94 7.98
N GLU A 10 7.00 -5.95 6.66
CA GLU A 10 8.11 -5.94 5.69
C GLU A 10 8.89 -4.63 5.70
N ASP A 11 8.21 -3.49 5.84
CA ASP A 11 8.86 -2.17 5.94
C ASP A 11 9.62 -2.04 7.26
N SER A 12 9.06 -2.55 8.36
CA SER A 12 9.78 -2.63 9.64
C SER A 12 11.01 -3.55 9.59
N LEU A 13 10.95 -4.61 8.79
CA LEU A 13 12.09 -5.50 8.54
C LEU A 13 13.19 -4.79 7.76
N TYR A 14 12.83 -4.09 6.69
CA TYR A 14 13.79 -3.32 5.89
C TYR A 14 14.52 -2.27 6.74
N VAL A 15 13.79 -1.50 7.55
CA VAL A 15 14.38 -0.50 8.46
C VAL A 15 15.31 -1.14 9.47
N LEU A 16 14.96 -2.30 10.05
CA LEU A 16 15.81 -2.99 11.02
C LEU A 16 17.08 -3.59 10.38
N GLN A 17 17.00 -4.08 9.14
CA GLN A 17 18.19 -4.52 8.39
C GLN A 17 19.11 -3.34 8.08
N LEU A 18 18.56 -2.23 7.59
CA LEU A 18 19.32 -1.01 7.31
C LEU A 18 19.99 -0.46 8.59
N ALA A 19 19.26 -0.45 9.70
CA ALA A 19 19.80 0.00 10.98
C ALA A 19 20.93 -0.93 11.49
N ARG A 20 20.86 -2.24 11.24
CA ARG A 20 21.95 -3.17 11.52
C ARG A 20 23.17 -2.90 10.63
N GLU A 21 22.98 -2.68 9.35
CA GLU A 21 24.07 -2.43 8.39
C GLU A 21 24.78 -1.10 8.68
N THR A 22 24.03 -0.06 9.00
CA THR A 22 24.58 1.22 9.46
C THR A 22 25.32 1.09 10.80
N ALA A 23 24.83 0.29 11.74
CA ALA A 23 25.55 0.02 12.99
C ALA A 23 26.88 -0.73 12.75
N LEU A 24 26.94 -1.64 11.77
CA LEU A 24 28.20 -2.28 11.37
C LEU A 24 29.16 -1.29 10.70
N ALA A 25 28.66 -0.44 9.79
CA ALA A 25 29.45 0.59 9.14
C ALA A 25 30.01 1.63 10.14
N GLN A 26 29.28 1.91 11.22
CA GLN A 26 29.72 2.80 12.30
C GLN A 26 30.58 2.10 13.38
N ASN A 27 31.02 0.86 13.14
CA ASN A 27 31.83 0.06 14.06
C ASN A 27 31.14 -0.22 15.42
N ARG A 28 29.80 -0.11 15.48
CA ARG A 28 28.96 -0.38 16.67
C ARG A 28 28.53 -1.85 16.70
N GLN A 29 29.52 -2.75 16.72
CA GLN A 29 29.30 -4.21 16.63
C GLN A 29 28.36 -4.77 17.71
N THR A 30 28.41 -4.24 18.92
CA THR A 30 27.56 -4.67 20.04
C THR A 30 26.08 -4.38 19.77
N GLN A 31 25.76 -3.27 19.11
CA GLN A 31 24.39 -2.89 18.76
C GLN A 31 23.88 -3.76 17.61
N ALA A 32 24.70 -3.97 16.56
CA ALA A 32 24.36 -4.85 15.45
C ALA A 32 24.11 -6.32 15.89
N LYS A 33 24.90 -6.83 16.85
CA LYS A 33 24.70 -8.18 17.41
C LYS A 33 23.38 -8.32 18.16
N ARG A 34 22.97 -7.30 18.93
CA ARG A 34 21.68 -7.30 19.65
C ARG A 34 20.48 -7.26 18.71
N MET A 35 20.63 -6.69 17.52
CA MET A 35 19.56 -6.61 16.52
C MET A 35 19.39 -7.89 15.70
N THR A 36 20.34 -8.82 15.77
CA THR A 36 20.31 -10.08 15.02
C THR A 36 19.09 -10.97 15.35
N PRO A 37 18.77 -11.27 16.63
CA PRO A 37 17.60 -12.09 16.96
C PRO A 37 16.28 -11.45 16.52
N LEU A 38 16.17 -10.11 16.60
CA LEU A 38 14.98 -9.37 16.20
C LEU A 38 14.72 -9.46 14.68
N VAL A 39 15.77 -9.32 13.88
CA VAL A 39 15.66 -9.45 12.42
C VAL A 39 15.28 -10.88 12.03
N GLU A 40 15.77 -11.88 12.76
CA GLU A 40 15.47 -13.29 12.51
C GLU A 40 14.01 -13.65 12.86
N GLU A 41 13.51 -13.18 13.99
CA GLU A 41 12.10 -13.35 14.37
C GLU A 41 11.16 -12.66 13.39
N MET A 42 11.42 -11.41 13.02
CA MET A 42 10.58 -10.70 12.06
C MET A 42 10.65 -11.31 10.66
N ARG A 43 11.82 -11.79 10.22
CA ARG A 43 11.94 -12.55 8.98
C ARG A 43 11.09 -13.82 9.04
N GLY A 44 11.05 -14.50 10.19
CA GLY A 44 10.18 -15.64 10.42
C GLY A 44 8.70 -15.29 10.32
N LEU A 45 8.28 -14.15 10.88
CA LEU A 45 6.89 -13.66 10.83
C LEU A 45 6.47 -13.18 9.44
N VAL A 46 7.39 -12.63 8.65
CA VAL A 46 7.14 -12.24 7.25
C VAL A 46 7.09 -13.48 6.34
N ALA A 47 7.99 -14.45 6.54
CA ALA A 47 8.03 -15.68 5.74
C ALA A 47 6.88 -16.65 6.07
N ASN A 48 6.50 -16.73 7.35
CA ASN A 48 5.34 -17.45 7.82
C ASN A 48 4.38 -16.43 8.43
N PRO A 49 3.59 -15.70 7.60
CA PRO A 49 2.51 -14.91 8.14
C PRO A 49 1.64 -15.86 8.97
N PRO A 50 1.29 -15.50 10.22
CA PRO A 50 0.44 -16.35 11.03
C PRO A 50 -0.79 -16.67 10.20
N GLN A 51 -0.89 -17.93 9.77
CA GLN A 51 -2.13 -18.45 9.21
C GLN A 51 -3.16 -18.15 10.28
N THR A 52 -4.09 -17.28 9.96
CA THR A 52 -5.30 -17.13 10.75
C THR A 52 -5.94 -18.51 10.72
N THR A 53 -5.64 -19.32 11.73
CA THR A 53 -6.39 -20.53 12.04
C THR A 53 -7.74 -20.03 12.50
N THR A 54 -8.56 -19.66 11.52
CA THR A 54 -9.99 -19.52 11.71
C THR A 54 -10.43 -20.88 12.22
N PRO A 55 -10.98 -20.98 13.44
CA PRO A 55 -11.55 -22.23 13.89
C PRO A 55 -12.53 -22.71 12.81
N PRO A 56 -12.60 -24.01 12.49
CA PRO A 56 -13.49 -24.50 11.45
C PRO A 56 -14.90 -24.04 11.79
N SER A 57 -15.42 -23.07 11.04
CA SER A 57 -16.76 -22.55 11.23
C SER A 57 -17.70 -23.65 10.77
N THR A 58 -18.24 -24.41 11.72
CA THR A 58 -19.20 -25.51 11.50
C THR A 58 -20.59 -25.01 11.08
N GLY A 59 -20.74 -23.71 10.83
CA GLY A 59 -21.96 -23.11 10.29
C GLY A 59 -21.90 -22.89 8.77
N VAL A 60 -23.02 -22.46 8.20
CA VAL A 60 -23.21 -22.09 6.77
C VAL A 60 -22.06 -21.27 6.13
N MET A 61 -21.31 -20.51 6.93
CA MET A 61 -20.13 -19.73 6.48
C MET A 61 -18.89 -20.58 6.14
N GLY A 62 -18.83 -21.84 6.57
CA GLY A 62 -17.76 -22.78 6.28
C GLY A 62 -18.00 -23.64 5.03
N GLN A 63 -19.20 -23.57 4.44
CA GLN A 63 -19.54 -24.33 3.24
C GLN A 63 -18.69 -23.86 2.05
N SER A 64 -18.25 -24.82 1.22
CA SER A 64 -17.43 -24.59 0.04
C SER A 64 -18.00 -23.50 -0.86
N ASP A 65 -19.32 -23.45 -0.99
CA ASP A 65 -20.02 -22.57 -1.91
C ASP A 65 -19.97 -21.11 -1.42
N PHE A 66 -20.05 -20.90 -0.10
CA PHE A 66 -19.88 -19.58 0.48
C PHE A 66 -18.44 -19.08 0.35
N LYS A 67 -17.44 -19.95 0.53
CA LYS A 67 -16.03 -19.61 0.26
C LYS A 67 -15.78 -19.28 -1.21
N THR A 68 -16.39 -20.01 -2.14
CA THR A 68 -16.29 -19.73 -3.57
C THR A 68 -16.89 -18.37 -3.91
N LEU A 69 -18.09 -18.05 -3.39
CA LEU A 69 -18.69 -16.73 -3.59
C LEU A 69 -17.90 -15.61 -2.91
N LEU A 70 -17.28 -15.87 -1.76
CA LEU A 70 -16.38 -14.93 -1.10
C LEU A 70 -15.12 -14.66 -1.93
N ASN A 71 -14.52 -15.71 -2.49
CA ASN A 71 -13.35 -15.59 -3.36
C ASN A 71 -13.67 -14.83 -4.65
N ILE A 72 -14.81 -15.12 -5.29
CA ILE A 72 -15.27 -14.38 -6.48
C ILE A 72 -15.51 -12.90 -6.14
N SER A 73 -16.10 -12.62 -4.97
CA SER A 73 -16.31 -11.25 -4.50
C SER A 73 -14.98 -10.52 -4.24
N GLN A 74 -14.00 -11.19 -3.64
CA GLN A 74 -12.67 -10.63 -3.38
C GLN A 74 -11.85 -10.44 -4.66
N GLU A 75 -11.91 -11.36 -5.62
CA GLU A 75 -11.26 -11.22 -6.93
C GLU A 75 -11.83 -10.01 -7.71
N LYS A 76 -13.11 -9.71 -7.56
CA LYS A 76 -13.73 -8.52 -8.16
C LYS A 76 -13.21 -7.20 -7.57
N VAL A 77 -12.70 -7.21 -6.34
CA VAL A 77 -12.00 -6.05 -5.72
C VAL A 77 -10.53 -5.99 -6.13
N GLY A 78 -9.93 -7.13 -6.53
CA GLY A 78 -8.54 -7.24 -6.98
C GLY A 78 -8.27 -6.82 -8.42
N GLN A 79 -9.28 -6.71 -9.27
CA GLN A 79 -9.12 -6.32 -10.70
C GLN A 79 -9.13 -4.81 -10.96
N GLN A 80 -8.98 -3.97 -9.94
CA GLN A 80 -8.84 -2.52 -10.10
C GLN A 80 -7.41 -1.99 -9.86
N ASN A 81 -6.42 -2.89 -9.74
CA ASN A 81 -5.00 -2.55 -9.74
C ASN A 81 -4.30 -3.13 -10.97
N GLN A 82 -4.56 -2.54 -12.14
CA GLN A 82 -3.64 -2.68 -13.27
C GLN A 82 -2.42 -1.80 -13.02
N SER A 83 -1.40 -2.38 -12.38
CA SER A 83 -0.07 -1.82 -12.25
C SER A 83 0.79 -2.24 -13.44
N THR A 84 0.51 -1.75 -14.65
CA THR A 84 1.43 -1.90 -15.80
C THR A 84 1.26 -0.76 -16.81
N ASP A 85 1.34 0.51 -16.39
CA ASP A 85 1.69 1.61 -17.33
C ASP A 85 1.95 2.96 -16.60
N SER A 86 2.85 2.99 -15.62
CA SER A 86 2.93 4.14 -14.69
C SER A 86 3.33 5.49 -15.31
N ILE A 87 3.93 5.53 -16.50
CA ILE A 87 4.29 6.80 -17.17
C ILE A 87 3.17 7.29 -18.09
N THR A 88 2.54 6.41 -18.86
CA THR A 88 1.36 6.76 -19.66
C THR A 88 0.17 7.05 -18.75
N SER A 89 -0.01 6.29 -17.65
CA SER A 89 -1.08 6.51 -16.69
C SER A 89 -0.96 7.85 -15.98
N VAL A 90 0.24 8.38 -15.75
CA VAL A 90 0.43 9.70 -15.13
C VAL A 90 0.10 10.81 -16.13
N LEU A 91 0.54 10.69 -17.38
CA LEU A 91 0.22 11.65 -18.43
C LEU A 91 -1.28 11.67 -18.75
N GLU A 92 -1.90 10.50 -18.87
CA GLU A 92 -3.34 10.33 -19.09
C GLU A 92 -4.15 10.83 -17.90
N ARG A 93 -3.73 10.53 -16.67
CA ARG A 93 -4.32 11.08 -15.45
C ARG A 93 -4.30 12.59 -15.47
N ASN A 94 -3.16 13.22 -15.81
CA ASN A 94 -3.06 14.66 -15.87
C ASN A 94 -4.03 15.24 -16.91
N ARG A 95 -4.10 14.63 -18.11
CA ARG A 95 -5.06 15.04 -19.15
C ARG A 95 -6.51 14.92 -18.69
N LEU A 96 -6.83 13.87 -17.94
CA LEU A 96 -8.16 13.64 -17.37
C LEU A 96 -8.50 14.66 -16.27
N ILE A 97 -7.54 15.01 -15.41
CA ILE A 97 -7.67 16.07 -14.40
C ILE A 97 -8.04 17.41 -15.06
N GLY A 98 -7.37 17.76 -16.17
CA GLY A 98 -7.70 18.95 -16.97
C GLY A 98 -9.13 18.93 -17.50
N ALA A 99 -9.51 17.84 -18.15
CA ALA A 99 -10.86 17.67 -18.69
C ALA A 99 -11.95 17.69 -17.60
N MET A 100 -11.66 17.15 -16.41
CA MET A 100 -12.58 17.18 -15.26
C MET A 100 -12.74 18.59 -14.69
N SER A 101 -11.65 19.36 -14.62
CA SER A 101 -11.70 20.77 -14.22
C SER A 101 -12.51 21.62 -15.22
N GLU A 102 -12.33 21.37 -16.53
CA GLU A 102 -13.14 22.00 -17.59
C GLU A 102 -14.61 21.60 -17.52
N ALA A 103 -14.91 20.38 -17.03
CA ALA A 103 -16.27 19.91 -16.77
C ALA A 103 -16.89 20.46 -15.47
N ASN A 104 -16.33 21.53 -14.88
CA ASN A 104 -16.75 22.17 -13.63
C ASN A 104 -16.69 21.25 -12.39
N MET A 105 -15.84 20.22 -12.40
CA MET A 105 -15.59 19.40 -11.22
C MET A 105 -14.69 20.15 -10.24
N SER A 106 -14.99 20.07 -8.94
CA SER A 106 -14.19 20.78 -7.93
C SER A 106 -12.82 20.12 -7.75
N ASP A 107 -11.79 20.94 -7.47
CA ASP A 107 -10.43 20.45 -7.17
C ASP A 107 -10.43 19.39 -6.06
N VAL A 108 -11.37 19.51 -5.11
CA VAL A 108 -11.52 18.60 -3.96
C VAL A 108 -12.05 17.25 -4.40
N ASP A 109 -13.00 17.22 -5.34
CA ASP A 109 -13.56 15.98 -5.87
C ASP A 109 -12.56 15.26 -6.78
N ILE A 110 -11.82 16.02 -7.59
CA ILE A 110 -10.71 15.50 -8.42
C ILE A 110 -9.63 14.88 -7.52
N ALA A 111 -9.21 15.59 -6.47
CA ALA A 111 -8.22 15.12 -5.50
C ALA A 111 -8.64 13.79 -4.84
N ARG A 112 -9.93 13.67 -4.45
CA ARG A 112 -10.50 12.42 -3.91
C ARG A 112 -10.48 11.29 -4.93
N GLN A 113 -10.87 11.56 -6.17
CA GLN A 113 -10.95 10.55 -7.23
C GLN A 113 -9.58 9.94 -7.56
N PHE A 114 -8.53 10.75 -7.54
CA PHE A 114 -7.16 10.30 -7.87
C PHE A 114 -6.29 10.02 -6.65
N SER A 115 -6.84 10.09 -5.44
CA SER A 115 -6.09 9.94 -4.18
C SER A 115 -4.84 10.82 -4.13
N MET A 116 -4.98 12.09 -4.56
CA MET A 116 -3.92 13.10 -4.60
C MET A 116 -4.31 14.34 -3.80
N SER A 117 -3.36 15.18 -3.44
CA SER A 117 -3.65 16.40 -2.68
C SER A 117 -4.25 17.48 -3.57
N ARG A 118 -4.92 18.47 -2.94
CA ARG A 118 -5.48 19.61 -3.68
C ARG A 118 -4.37 20.43 -4.34
N GLU A 119 -3.23 20.53 -3.67
CA GLU A 119 -2.05 21.24 -4.14
C GLU A 119 -1.47 20.57 -5.40
N GLU A 120 -1.46 19.23 -5.44
CA GLU A 120 -1.03 18.48 -6.61
C GLU A 120 -1.97 18.69 -7.80
N VAL A 121 -3.29 18.71 -7.59
CA VAL A 121 -4.27 19.03 -8.64
C VAL A 121 -4.04 20.43 -9.21
N GLN A 122 -3.87 21.42 -8.34
CA GLN A 122 -3.60 22.79 -8.76
C GLN A 122 -2.29 22.92 -9.54
N LEU A 123 -1.25 22.20 -9.12
CA LEU A 123 0.01 22.13 -9.84
C LEU A 123 -0.20 21.58 -11.25
N VAL A 124 -0.90 20.45 -11.41
CA VAL A 124 -1.19 19.85 -12.72
C VAL A 124 -1.98 20.80 -13.62
N LEU A 125 -3.02 21.44 -13.09
CA LEU A 125 -3.83 22.41 -13.85
C LEU A 125 -3.01 23.63 -14.26
N SER A 126 -2.11 24.12 -13.40
CA SER A 126 -1.24 25.25 -13.72
C SER A 126 -0.26 24.93 -14.86
N PHE A 127 0.24 23.70 -14.94
CA PHE A 127 1.08 23.23 -16.04
C PHE A 127 0.31 23.07 -17.35
N GLN A 128 -0.97 22.72 -17.30
CA GLN A 128 -1.82 22.60 -18.49
C GLN A 128 -2.28 23.94 -19.05
N LYS A 129 -2.57 24.91 -18.18
CA LYS A 129 -2.93 26.27 -18.60
C LYS A 129 -1.78 27.05 -19.23
N ASN A 130 -0.53 26.68 -18.90
CA ASN A 130 0.69 27.30 -19.42
C ASN A 130 1.29 26.56 -20.64
N ARG A 131 0.56 25.60 -21.22
CA ARG A 131 0.84 25.03 -22.54
C ARG A 131 -0.07 25.62 -23.59
#